data_AF-A0A1G6UXZ8-F1
#
_entry.id   AF-A0A1G6UXZ8-F1
#
_cell.length_a   1.000
_cell.length_b   1.000
_cell.length_c   1.000
_cell.angle_alpha   90.00
_cell.angle_beta   90.00
_cell.angle_gamma   90.00
#
_symmetry.space_group_name_H-M   'P 1'
#
loop_
_entity.id
_entity.type
_entity.pdbx_description
1 polymer ?
#
loop_
_entity_poly.entity_id
_entity_poly.type
_entity_poly.pdbx_seq_one_letter_code
_entity_poly.pdbx_strand_id
1 'polypeptide(L)'
;MEGFADLAAARRWAAQFVAWYNEEHRHSGLRYVTPAERHAGKDPHILARRHALYQTARQRNPQRWRRNTRNWKPIGPITLNPERDCLAGKAQPEAESKRKAA
;
A
#
# COMPACT_ATOMS: atom_id res chain seq x y z
N MET A 1 9.14 22.54 -22.38
CA MET A 1 8.29 22.04 -21.28
C MET A 1 8.05 23.24 -20.39
N GLU A 2 6.84 23.76 -20.36
CA GLU A 2 6.51 24.97 -19.59
C GLU A 2 6.32 24.59 -18.11
N GLY A 3 6.84 25.42 -17.21
CA GLY A 3 6.74 25.21 -15.77
C GLY A 3 5.41 25.72 -15.19
N PHE A 4 5.27 25.64 -13.86
CA PHE A 4 4.16 26.30 -13.17
C PHE A 4 4.32 27.82 -13.25
N ALA A 5 3.19 28.54 -13.41
CA ALA A 5 3.17 30.00 -13.49
C ALA A 5 3.71 30.68 -12.22
N ASP A 6 3.46 30.09 -11.05
CA ASP A 6 3.97 30.55 -9.76
C ASP A 6 4.02 29.40 -8.74
N LEU A 7 4.56 29.69 -7.56
CA LEU A 7 4.65 28.73 -6.45
C LEU A 7 3.28 28.26 -5.96
N ALA A 8 2.26 29.12 -6.00
CA ALA A 8 0.92 28.77 -5.54
C ALA A 8 0.25 27.76 -6.50
N ALA A 9 0.45 27.91 -7.81
CA ALA A 9 0.00 26.99 -8.84
C ALA A 9 0.67 25.61 -8.67
N ALA A 10 1.98 25.59 -8.45
CA ALA A 10 2.72 24.36 -8.17
C ALA A 10 2.15 23.63 -6.93
N ARG A 11 1.93 24.37 -5.83
CA ARG A 11 1.39 23.81 -4.58
C ARG A 11 -0.04 23.27 -4.76
N ARG A 12 -0.91 24.00 -5.44
CA ARG A 12 -2.28 23.55 -5.72
C ARG A 12 -2.30 22.27 -6.55
N TRP A 13 -1.45 22.19 -7.57
CA TRP A 13 -1.33 21.00 -8.39
C TRP A 13 -0.84 19.81 -7.57
N ALA A 14 0.24 19.99 -6.78
CA ALA A 14 0.79 18.93 -5.95
C ALA A 14 -0.20 18.42 -4.91
N ALA A 15 -0.95 19.30 -4.25
CA ALA A 15 -1.97 18.91 -3.28
C ALA A 15 -3.08 18.06 -3.92
N GLN A 16 -3.58 18.47 -5.10
CA GLN A 16 -4.57 17.69 -5.85
C GLN A 16 -4.02 16.35 -6.29
N PHE A 17 -2.79 16.32 -6.80
CA PHE A 17 -2.13 15.09 -7.19
C PHE A 17 -1.99 14.12 -6.03
N VAL A 18 -1.52 14.57 -4.87
CA VAL A 18 -1.35 13.71 -3.68
C VAL A 18 -2.69 13.17 -3.19
N ALA A 19 -3.73 14.00 -3.15
CA ALA A 19 -5.07 13.57 -2.77
C ALA A 19 -5.58 12.46 -3.72
N TRP A 20 -5.54 12.70 -5.02
CA TRP A 20 -5.94 11.72 -6.03
C TRP A 20 -5.09 10.45 -5.98
N TYR A 21 -3.76 10.58 -5.85
CA TYR A 21 -2.83 9.46 -5.81
C TYR A 21 -3.11 8.52 -4.64
N ASN A 22 -3.47 9.08 -3.49
CA ASN A 22 -3.71 8.32 -2.26
C ASN A 22 -5.12 7.74 -2.18
N GLU A 23 -6.13 8.46 -2.64
CA GLU A 23 -7.54 8.10 -2.39
C GLU A 23 -8.24 7.48 -3.60
N GLU A 24 -7.83 7.80 -4.82
CA GLU A 24 -8.54 7.40 -6.04
C GLU A 24 -7.71 6.52 -6.96
N HIS A 25 -6.41 6.80 -7.08
CA HIS A 25 -5.55 6.09 -8.00
C HIS A 25 -5.31 4.64 -7.55
N ARG A 26 -5.71 3.69 -8.39
CA ARG A 26 -5.49 2.26 -8.16
C ARG A 26 -4.15 1.83 -8.74
N HIS A 27 -3.15 1.73 -7.88
CA HIS A 27 -1.77 1.39 -8.27
C HIS A 27 -1.65 -0.07 -8.71
N SER A 28 -1.10 -0.30 -9.91
CA SER A 28 -0.81 -1.65 -10.41
C SER A 28 0.14 -2.42 -9.49
N GLY A 29 1.12 -1.72 -8.91
CA GLY A 29 2.05 -2.24 -7.91
C GLY A 29 1.40 -2.64 -6.59
N LEU A 30 0.18 -2.16 -6.30
CA LEU A 30 -0.63 -2.54 -5.14
C LEU A 30 -1.79 -3.47 -5.54
N ARG A 31 -1.71 -4.18 -6.67
CA ARG A 31 -2.82 -5.00 -7.18
C ARG A 31 -4.12 -4.19 -7.35
N TYR A 32 -3.99 -2.94 -7.81
CA TYR A 32 -5.10 -2.02 -8.07
C TYR A 32 -5.95 -1.69 -6.82
N VAL A 33 -5.36 -1.68 -5.63
CA VAL A 33 -5.93 -0.94 -4.49
C VAL A 33 -5.30 0.46 -4.41
N THR A 34 -5.97 1.38 -3.73
CA THR A 34 -5.41 2.71 -3.48
C THR A 34 -4.39 2.66 -2.33
N PRO A 35 -3.44 3.60 -2.25
CA PRO A 35 -2.52 3.69 -1.12
C PRO A 35 -3.26 3.82 0.21
N ALA A 36 -4.33 4.62 0.27
CA ALA A 36 -5.14 4.77 1.47
C ALA A 36 -5.85 3.46 1.88
N GLU A 37 -6.42 2.73 0.92
CA GLU A 37 -7.03 1.41 1.19
C GLU A 37 -6.01 0.41 1.78
N ARG A 38 -4.80 0.39 1.23
CA ARG A 38 -3.73 -0.47 1.73
C ARG A 38 -3.24 -0.02 3.11
N HIS A 39 -3.05 1.28 3.31
CA HIS A 39 -2.62 1.83 4.59
C HIS A 39 -3.63 1.51 5.71
N ALA A 40 -4.92 1.56 5.38
CA ALA A 40 -6.00 1.16 6.29
C ALA A 40 -6.17 -0.36 6.45
N GLY A 41 -5.33 -1.19 5.82
CA GLY A 41 -5.41 -2.66 5.89
C GLY A 41 -6.63 -3.28 5.21
N LYS A 42 -7.30 -2.55 4.30
CA LYS A 42 -8.51 -3.02 3.60
C LYS A 42 -8.20 -3.91 2.40
N ASP A 43 -6.94 -3.94 1.97
CA ASP A 43 -6.52 -4.62 0.75
C ASP A 43 -6.80 -6.13 0.74
N PRO A 44 -6.67 -6.92 1.83
CA PRO A 44 -6.89 -8.36 1.74
C PRO A 44 -8.35 -8.69 1.41
N HIS A 45 -9.29 -7.94 2.00
CA HIS A 45 -10.72 -8.12 1.75
C HIS A 45 -11.11 -7.69 0.33
N ILE A 46 -10.61 -6.55 -0.15
CA ILE A 46 -10.88 -6.07 -1.51
C ILE A 46 -10.35 -7.08 -2.54
N LEU A 47 -9.14 -7.58 -2.33
CA LEU A 47 -8.49 -8.51 -3.25
C LEU A 47 -9.16 -9.90 -3.23
N ALA A 48 -9.60 -10.39 -2.07
CA ALA A 48 -10.37 -11.63 -1.97
C ALA A 48 -11.68 -11.56 -2.76
N ARG A 49 -12.45 -10.47 -2.64
CA ARG A 49 -13.69 -10.28 -3.41
C ARG A 49 -13.43 -10.24 -4.92
N ARG A 50 -12.38 -9.55 -5.36
CA ARG A 50 -11.99 -9.52 -6.79
C ARG A 50 -11.57 -10.90 -7.28
N HIS A 51 -10.87 -11.67 -6.45
CA HIS A 51 -10.48 -13.03 -6.81
C HIS A 51 -11.71 -13.92 -7.03
N ALA A 52 -12.66 -13.93 -6.10
CA ALA A 52 -13.90 -14.70 -6.22
C ALA A 52 -14.72 -14.32 -7.46
N LEU A 53 -14.83 -13.02 -7.74
CA LEU A 53 -15.51 -12.52 -8.95
C LEU A 53 -14.85 -13.06 -10.24
N TYR A 54 -13.51 -12.99 -10.32
CA TYR A 54 -12.76 -13.47 -11.48
C TYR A 54 -12.87 -14.99 -11.64
N GLN A 55 -12.85 -15.76 -10.56
CA GLN A 55 -13.08 -17.20 -10.60
C GLN A 55 -14.47 -17.53 -11.14
N THR A 56 -15.51 -16.86 -10.62
CA THR A 56 -16.89 -17.03 -11.09
C THR A 56 -17.02 -16.70 -12.58
N ALA A 57 -16.44 -15.58 -13.01
CA ALA A 57 -16.45 -15.17 -14.42
C ALA A 57 -15.71 -16.17 -15.33
N ARG A 58 -14.61 -16.76 -14.84
CA ARG A 58 -13.87 -17.81 -15.57
C ARG A 58 -14.66 -19.09 -15.69
N GLN A 59 -15.35 -19.52 -14.63
CA GLN A 59 -16.21 -20.72 -14.66
C GLN A 59 -17.37 -20.55 -15.64
N ARG A 60 -17.99 -19.36 -15.68
CA ARG A 60 -19.09 -19.07 -16.62
C ARG A 60 -18.68 -19.09 -18.08
N ASN A 61 -17.48 -18.58 -18.41
CA ASN A 61 -17.00 -18.51 -19.80
C ASN A 61 -15.51 -18.90 -19.90
N PRO A 62 -15.17 -20.20 -19.82
CA PRO A 62 -13.78 -20.64 -19.81
C PRO A 62 -13.02 -20.28 -21.09
N GLN A 63 -13.68 -20.33 -22.25
CA GLN A 63 -13.10 -20.05 -23.56
C GLN A 63 -12.55 -18.61 -23.71
N ARG A 64 -13.10 -17.65 -22.94
CA ARG A 64 -12.60 -16.27 -22.91
C ARG A 64 -11.20 -16.16 -22.29
N TRP A 65 -10.79 -17.13 -21.48
CA TRP A 65 -9.56 -17.09 -20.69
C TRP A 65 -8.50 -18.03 -21.25
N ARG A 66 -7.55 -17.47 -22.02
CA ARG A 66 -6.37 -18.22 -22.51
C ARG A 66 -5.32 -18.51 -21.42
N ARG A 67 -5.30 -17.70 -20.36
CA ARG A 67 -4.33 -17.77 -19.25
C ARG A 67 -5.06 -17.74 -17.91
N ASN A 68 -4.31 -17.87 -16.83
CA ASN A 68 -4.83 -17.68 -15.48
C ASN A 68 -5.41 -16.28 -15.28
N THR A 69 -6.35 -16.18 -14.34
CA THR A 69 -6.90 -14.90 -13.90
C THR A 69 -5.79 -14.03 -13.32
N ARG A 70 -5.99 -12.71 -13.30
CA ARG A 70 -5.08 -11.76 -12.68
C ARG A 70 -4.74 -12.17 -11.25
N ASN A 71 -3.49 -11.93 -10.85
CA ASN A 71 -3.03 -12.21 -9.49
C ASN A 71 -3.64 -11.20 -8.51
N TRP A 72 -4.50 -11.71 -7.64
CA TRP A 72 -5.17 -10.96 -6.57
C TRP A 72 -4.67 -11.38 -5.18
N LYS A 73 -3.46 -11.94 -5.07
CA LYS A 73 -2.85 -12.20 -3.76
C LYS A 73 -2.43 -10.88 -3.11
N PRO A 74 -2.74 -10.66 -1.82
CA PRO A 74 -2.23 -9.52 -1.06
C PRO A 74 -0.70 -9.47 -1.12
N ILE A 75 -0.17 -8.26 -1.09
CA ILE A 75 1.28 -8.06 -1.04
C ILE A 75 1.64 -7.95 0.44
N GLY A 76 2.61 -8.74 0.88
CA GLY A 76 3.10 -8.72 2.25
C GLY A 76 3.74 -7.39 2.65
N PRO A 77 4.19 -7.28 3.91
CA PRO A 77 4.95 -6.12 4.37
C PRO A 77 6.22 -5.95 3.52
N ILE A 78 6.52 -4.70 3.16
CA ILE A 78 7.73 -4.30 2.47
C ILE A 78 8.29 -3.13 3.25
N THR A 79 9.58 -3.14 3.57
CA THR A 79 10.26 -2.08 4.30
C THR A 79 11.17 -1.29 3.35
N LEU A 80 11.19 0.04 3.50
CA LEU A 80 12.01 0.92 2.65
C LEU A 80 13.49 0.83 3.04
N ASN A 81 13.77 0.46 4.29
CA ASN A 81 15.10 0.34 4.90
C ASN A 81 15.15 -0.91 5.80
N PRO A 82 15.35 -2.11 5.23
CA PRO A 82 15.27 -3.39 5.96
C PRO A 82 16.31 -3.52 7.08
N GLU A 83 17.43 -2.82 7.00
CA GLU A 83 18.47 -2.75 8.03
C GLU A 83 18.02 -2.07 9.33
N ARG A 84 16.89 -1.34 9.33
CA ARG A 84 16.36 -0.77 10.57
C ARG A 84 15.55 -1.77 11.38
N ASP A 85 14.98 -2.78 10.73
CA ASP A 85 14.22 -3.83 11.40
C ASP A 85 15.13 -4.73 12.25
N CYS A 86 16.37 -4.97 11.79
CA CYS A 86 17.36 -5.74 12.56
C CYS A 86 17.93 -4.98 13.76
N LEU A 87 17.86 -3.64 13.77
CA LEU A 87 18.24 -2.79 14.91
C LEU A 87 17.09 -2.69 15.93
N ALA A 88 15.84 -2.58 15.48
CA ALA A 88 14.66 -2.57 16.37
C ALA A 88 14.50 -3.87 17.16
N GLY A 89 14.90 -5.02 16.59
CA GLY A 89 14.92 -6.30 17.30
C GLY A 89 16.00 -6.45 18.39
N LYS A 90 16.92 -5.48 18.53
CA LYS A 90 18.01 -5.49 19.52
C LYS A 90 17.82 -4.53 20.70
N ALA A 91 16.77 -3.71 20.69
CA ALA A 91 16.48 -2.80 21.81
C ALA A 91 15.80 -3.57 22.95
N GLN A 92 16.58 -3.96 23.97
CA GLN A 92 16.02 -4.35 25.27
C GLN A 92 15.48 -3.10 25.98
N PRO A 93 14.38 -3.19 26.74
CA PRO A 93 13.97 -2.09 27.61
C PRO A 93 14.97 -1.98 28.77
N GLU A 94 15.72 -0.88 28.84
CA GLU A 94 16.53 -0.59 30.03
C GLU A 94 15.60 -0.35 31.22
N ALA A 95 15.69 -1.26 32.21
CA ALA A 95 15.04 -1.12 33.49
C ALA A 95 15.71 -0.01 34.29
N GLU A 96 14.95 1.06 34.57
CA GLU A 96 15.40 2.16 35.41
C GLU A 96 15.49 1.70 36.87
N SER A 97 16.70 1.32 37.29
CA SER A 97 17.03 0.93 38.66
C SER A 97 17.20 2.15 39.55
N LYS A 98 16.38 2.18 40.61
CA LYS A 98 16.31 3.17 41.68
C LYS A 98 17.70 3.57 42.21
N ARG A 99 17.99 4.87 42.26
CA ARG A 99 19.09 5.41 43.08
C ARG A 99 18.61 5.55 44.54
N LYS A 100 19.23 4.77 45.44
CA LYS A 100 19.23 5.00 46.90
C LYS A 100 20.27 6.07 47.26
N ALA A 101 19.99 6.71 48.38
CA ALA A 101 20.58 7.92 48.99
C ALA A 101 22.10 7.92 49.27
N ALA A 102 22.64 9.14 49.40
CA ALA A 102 23.36 9.64 50.57
C ALA A 102 23.16 11.16 50.66
#